data_AF-A0A5J9TR07-F1
#
_entry.id   AF-A0A5J9TR07-F1
#
_cell.length_a   1.000
_cell.length_b   1.000
_cell.length_c   1.000
_cell.angle_alpha   90.00
_cell.angle_beta   90.00
_cell.angle_gamma   90.00
#
_symmetry.space_group_name_H-M   'P 1'
#
loop_
_entity.id
_entity.type
_entity.pdbx_description
1 polymer ?
#
loop_
_entity_poly.entity_id
_entity_poly.type
_entity_poly.pdbx_seq_one_letter_code
_entity_poly.pdbx_strand_id
1 'polypeptide(L)'
;MHLFFLCNFSKQCWNTLDIHWNSQSAFFNMIIEAKQTANLQFFMEILIIAAWNIWKQRNNKIFENKTPSLQAWKKGFKDDLCETYYD
;
A
#
# COMPACT_ATOMS: atom_id res chain seq x y z
N MET A 1 -4.29 -5.53 -10.37
CA MET A 1 -3.06 -4.72 -10.52
C MET A 1 -3.31 -3.21 -10.53
N HIS A 2 -4.18 -2.66 -11.40
CA HIS A 2 -4.29 -1.19 -11.53
C HIS A 2 -4.65 -0.43 -10.24
N LEU A 3 -5.64 -0.93 -9.49
CA LEU A 3 -6.11 -0.34 -8.23
C LEU A 3 -5.00 -0.19 -7.18
N PHE A 4 -4.15 -1.22 -7.08
CA PHE A 4 -3.14 -1.33 -6.04
C PHE A 4 -1.81 -0.74 -6.44
N PHE A 5 -1.43 -0.71 -7.72
CA PHE A 5 -0.06 -0.36 -8.12
C PHE A 5 0.02 0.79 -9.13
N LEU A 6 -0.99 0.97 -9.99
CA LEU A 6 -0.85 1.83 -11.17
C LEU A 6 -1.57 3.18 -11.05
N CYS A 7 -2.64 3.27 -10.27
CA CYS A 7 -3.37 4.53 -10.13
C CYS A 7 -2.55 5.58 -9.36
N ASN A 8 -2.78 6.88 -9.62
CA ASN A 8 -2.01 7.95 -8.98
C ASN A 8 -2.07 7.91 -7.46
N PHE A 9 -3.24 7.58 -6.89
CA PHE A 9 -3.40 7.46 -5.45
C PHE A 9 -2.53 6.35 -4.85
N SER A 10 -2.55 5.15 -5.46
CA SER A 10 -1.73 4.04 -4.95
C SER A 10 -0.24 4.34 -5.08
N LYS A 11 0.21 4.96 -6.19
CA LYS A 11 1.61 5.38 -6.36
C LYS A 11 2.04 6.34 -5.24
N GLN A 12 1.21 7.31 -4.87
CA GLN A 12 1.50 8.21 -3.75
C GLN A 12 1.63 7.48 -2.41
N CYS A 13 0.82 6.45 -2.18
CA CYS A 13 0.89 5.62 -0.98
C CYS A 13 2.22 4.85 -0.93
N TRP A 14 2.60 4.16 -2.02
CA TRP A 14 3.86 3.41 -2.08
C TRP A 14 5.10 4.29 -2.01
N ASN A 15 5.07 5.47 -2.65
CA ASN A 15 6.14 6.46 -2.56
C ASN A 15 6.35 6.95 -1.11
N THR A 16 5.32 6.94 -0.27
CA THR A 16 5.46 7.28 1.17
C THR A 16 6.31 6.23 1.91
N LEU A 17 6.31 4.99 1.45
CA LEU A 17 7.05 3.87 2.02
C LEU A 17 8.38 3.60 1.31
N ASP A 18 8.74 4.45 0.34
CA ASP A 18 9.88 4.26 -0.56
C ASP A 18 9.87 2.90 -1.31
N ILE A 19 8.68 2.38 -1.60
CA ILE A 19 8.51 1.14 -2.36
C ILE A 19 8.24 1.48 -3.83
N HIS A 20 9.13 1.01 -4.70
CA HIS A 20 9.06 1.23 -6.14
C HIS A 20 8.69 -0.07 -6.87
N TRP A 21 7.70 0.00 -7.76
CA TRP A 21 7.19 -1.16 -8.48
C TRP A 21 7.66 -1.17 -9.94
N ASN A 22 8.22 -2.29 -10.37
CA ASN A 22 8.52 -2.52 -11.78
C ASN A 22 7.26 -3.01 -12.53
N SER A 23 6.59 -2.09 -13.24
CA SER A 23 5.35 -2.40 -13.97
C SER A 23 5.55 -3.31 -15.20
N GLN A 24 6.79 -3.61 -15.58
CA GLN A 24 7.11 -4.50 -16.70
C GLN A 24 7.27 -5.96 -16.25
N SER A 25 7.47 -6.20 -14.94
CA SER A 25 7.64 -7.54 -14.39
C SER A 25 6.31 -8.24 -14.13
N ALA A 26 6.33 -9.58 -14.21
CA ALA A 26 5.22 -10.41 -13.73
C ALA A 26 5.00 -10.17 -12.22
N PHE A 27 3.75 -10.29 -11.76
CA PHE A 27 3.35 -9.88 -10.41
C PHE A 27 4.25 -10.41 -9.28
N PHE A 28 4.59 -11.70 -9.27
CA PHE A 28 5.45 -12.27 -8.23
C PHE A 28 6.89 -11.75 -8.32
N ASN A 29 7.44 -11.62 -9.53
CA ASN A 29 8.77 -11.05 -9.74
C ASN A 29 8.80 -9.59 -9.29
N MET A 30 7.76 -8.82 -9.60
CA MET A 30 7.60 -7.44 -9.15
C MET A 30 7.64 -7.33 -7.61
N ILE A 31 7.04 -8.26 -6.87
CA ILE A 31 7.12 -8.31 -5.41
C ILE A 31 8.52 -8.67 -4.92
N ILE A 32 9.16 -9.66 -5.55
CA ILE A 32 10.53 -10.08 -5.20
C ILE A 32 11.52 -8.93 -5.42
N GLU A 33 11.45 -8.26 -6.55
CA GLU A 33 12.27 -7.09 -6.89
C GLU A 33 12.06 -5.97 -5.88
N ALA A 34 10.81 -5.62 -5.55
CA ALA A 34 10.51 -4.58 -4.57
C ALA A 34 11.02 -4.95 -3.16
N LYS A 35 10.93 -6.22 -2.77
CA LYS A 35 11.46 -6.69 -1.47
C LYS A 35 12.98 -6.52 -1.38
N GLN A 36 13.69 -6.79 -2.47
CA GLN A 36 15.15 -6.67 -2.52
C GLN A 36 15.61 -5.21 -2.44
N THR A 37 14.83 -4.27 -2.96
CA THR A 37 15.22 -2.85 -3.05
C THR A 37 14.70 -2.00 -1.89
N ALA A 38 13.54 -2.31 -1.30
CA ALA A 38 12.91 -1.46 -0.29
C ALA A 38 13.69 -1.37 1.04
N ASN A 39 14.59 -2.31 1.33
CA ASN A 39 15.37 -2.36 2.58
C ASN A 39 14.50 -2.21 3.86
N LEU A 40 13.30 -2.79 3.83
CA LEU A 40 12.34 -2.75 4.94
C LEU A 40 12.33 -4.09 5.69
N GLN A 41 12.47 -4.02 7.02
CA GLN A 41 12.12 -5.15 7.88
C GLN A 41 10.61 -5.38 7.83
N PHE A 42 10.17 -6.64 7.88
CA PHE A 42 8.74 -7.01 7.77
C PHE A 42 8.08 -6.51 6.47
N PHE A 43 8.81 -6.59 5.35
CA PHE A 43 8.34 -6.11 4.06
C PHE A 43 6.96 -6.67 3.66
N MET A 44 6.71 -7.95 3.91
CA MET A 44 5.44 -8.57 3.51
C MET A 44 4.27 -8.04 4.33
N GLU A 45 4.46 -7.86 5.64
CA GLU A 45 3.49 -7.28 6.55
C GLU A 45 3.18 -5.84 6.16
N ILE A 46 4.22 -5.02 5.93
CA ILE A 46 4.08 -3.64 5.46
C ILE A 46 3.31 -3.60 4.12
N LEU A 47 3.67 -4.48 3.17
CA LEU A 47 3.02 -4.58 1.86
C LEU A 47 1.52 -4.90 2.01
N ILE A 48 1.18 -5.90 2.84
CA ILE A 48 -0.20 -6.34 3.03
C ILE A 48 -1.03 -5.23 3.69
N ILE A 49 -0.51 -4.60 4.76
CA ILE A 49 -1.22 -3.54 5.49
C ILE A 49 -1.38 -2.28 4.63
N ALA A 50 -0.36 -1.93 3.86
CA ALA A 50 -0.43 -0.81 2.92
C ALA A 50 -1.49 -1.05 1.83
N ALA A 51 -1.49 -2.23 1.22
CA ALA A 51 -2.47 -2.63 0.21
C ALA A 51 -3.89 -2.66 0.78
N TRP A 52 -4.06 -3.17 2.00
CA TRP A 52 -5.34 -3.16 2.71
C TRP A 52 -5.87 -1.74 2.91
N ASN A 53 -5.02 -0.81 3.36
CA ASN A 53 -5.42 0.58 3.53
C ASN A 53 -5.72 1.29 2.19
N ILE A 54 -5.01 0.94 1.11
CA ILE A 54 -5.37 1.42 -0.25
C ILE A 54 -6.77 0.96 -0.63
N TRP A 55 -7.08 -0.33 -0.39
CA TRP A 55 -8.40 -0.89 -0.66
C TRP A 55 -9.49 -0.20 0.15
N LYS A 56 -9.29 0.02 1.46
CA LYS A 56 -10.24 0.76 2.33
C LYS A 56 -10.57 2.15 1.75
N GLN A 57 -9.54 2.92 1.37
CA GLN A 57 -9.73 4.27 0.81
C GLN A 57 -10.52 4.27 -0.50
N ARG A 58 -10.27 3.28 -1.37
CA ARG A 58 -10.97 3.15 -2.66
C ARG A 58 -12.41 2.70 -2.50
N ASN A 59 -12.68 1.80 -1.55
CA ASN A 59 -14.03 1.36 -1.25
C ASN A 59 -14.86 2.46 -0.59
N ASN A 60 -14.28 3.26 0.30
CA ASN A 60 -14.98 4.41 0.88
C ASN A 60 -15.42 5.43 -0.19
N LYS A 61 -14.72 5.52 -1.32
CA LYS A 61 -15.19 6.33 -2.46
C LYS A 61 -16.46 5.78 -3.10
N ILE A 62 -16.59 4.45 -3.18
CA ILE A 62 -17.74 3.79 -3.80
C ILE A 62 -18.93 3.80 -2.86
N PHE A 63 -18.74 3.44 -1.60
CA PHE A 63 -19.82 3.21 -0.64
C PHE A 63 -20.20 4.46 0.16
N GLU A 64 -19.25 5.38 0.38
CA GLU A 64 -19.46 6.55 1.24
C GLU A 64 -19.21 7.87 0.51
N ASN A 65 -18.94 7.83 -0.80
CA ASN A 65 -18.54 8.98 -1.62
C ASN A 65 -17.31 9.76 -1.09
N LYS A 66 -16.52 9.18 -0.19
CA LYS A 66 -15.32 9.81 0.38
C LYS A 66 -14.15 9.74 -0.60
N THR A 67 -13.60 10.89 -0.97
CA THR A 67 -12.43 10.94 -1.85
C THR A 67 -11.19 10.33 -1.17
N PRO A 68 -10.44 9.43 -1.84
CA PRO A 68 -9.21 8.87 -1.27
C PRO A 68 -8.24 9.97 -0.84
N SER A 69 -7.74 9.87 0.39
CA SER A 69 -6.85 10.88 0.98
C SER A 69 -5.57 10.22 1.46
N LEU A 70 -4.43 10.77 1.03
CA LEU A 70 -3.12 10.27 1.48
C LEU A 70 -2.95 10.42 2.99
N GLN A 71 -3.49 11.48 3.59
CA GLN A 71 -3.46 11.68 5.04
C GLN A 71 -4.29 10.62 5.78
N ALA A 72 -5.50 10.34 5.29
CA ALA A 72 -6.34 9.30 5.88
C ALA A 72 -5.74 7.91 5.71
N TRP A 73 -5.10 7.65 4.56
CA TRP A 73 -4.35 6.41 4.32
C TRP A 73 -3.17 6.26 5.29
N LYS A 74 -2.33 7.29 5.47
CA LYS A 74 -1.20 7.26 6.41
C LYS A 74 -1.65 6.96 7.84
N LYS A 75 -2.76 7.57 8.27
CA LYS A 75 -3.36 7.31 9.58
C LYS A 75 -3.78 5.85 9.72
N GLY A 76 -4.64 5.36 8.82
CA GLY A 76 -5.11 3.97 8.87
C GLY A 76 -3.99 2.93 8.74
N PHE A 77 -2.97 3.22 7.91
CA PHE A 77 -1.79 2.38 7.81
C PHE A 77 -1.03 2.28 9.14
N LYS A 78 -0.83 3.41 9.83
CA LYS A 78 -0.16 3.43 11.13
C LYS A 78 -0.98 2.73 12.21
N ASP A 79 -2.29 2.96 12.23
CA ASP A 79 -3.19 2.36 13.20
C ASP A 79 -3.17 0.82 13.07
N ASP A 80 -3.39 0.30 11.85
CA ASP A 80 -3.35 -1.16 11.58
C ASP A 80 -1.95 -1.77 11.83
N LEU A 81 -0.88 -1.04 11.50
CA LEU A 81 0.49 -1.51 11.76
C LEU A 81 0.75 -1.62 13.26
N CYS A 82 0.33 -0.64 14.06
CA CYS A 82 0.46 -0.71 15.50
C CYS A 82 -0.36 -1.86 16.09
N GLU A 83 -1.61 -2.06 15.66
CA GLU A 83 -2.45 -3.18 16.12
C GLU A 83 -1.76 -4.54 15.93
N THR A 84 -1.10 -4.78 14.79
CA THR A 84 -0.39 -6.05 14.55
C THR A 84 0.80 -6.34 15.48
N TYR A 85 1.28 -5.36 16.25
CA TYR A 85 2.34 -5.56 17.23
C TYR A 85 1.82 -5.69 18.67
N TYR A 86 0.53 -5.48 18.91
CA TYR A 86 -0.11 -5.58 20.23
C TYR A 86 -1.02 -6.80 20.40
N ASP A 87 -1.19 -7.61 19.35
CA ASP A 87 -1.83 -8.93 19.37
C ASP A 87 -0.78 -10.06 19.50
#